data_AF-A0A8D8GDR7-F1
#
_entry.id   AF-A0A8D8GDR7-F1
#
_cell.length_a   1.000
_cell.length_b   1.000
_cell.length_c   1.000
_cell.angle_alpha   90.00
_cell.angle_beta   90.00
_cell.angle_gamma   90.00
#
_symmetry.space_group_name_H-M   'P 1'
#
loop_
_entity.id
_entity.type
_entity.pdbx_description
1 polymer ?
#
loop_
_entity_poly.entity_id
_entity_poly.type
_entity_poly.pdbx_seq_one_letter_code
_entity_poly.pdbx_strand_id
1 'polypeptide(L)'
;MFSTILLCSSVLIFLLKNLIVLGDSHGFGPGRQSWDFVEVRPGAHMFYWLYYTTASDEDYSERPLIIWLQGGPGGSSTGYGNFAEIGPLHVDLRPRPHSWVNNTIRRW
;
A
#
# COMPACT_ATOMS: atom_id res chain seq x y z
N MET A 1 26.14 37.22 3.20
CA MET A 1 26.42 35.95 3.90
C MET A 1 25.14 35.26 4.40
N PHE A 2 24.23 35.95 5.10
CA PHE A 2 22.97 35.36 5.59
C PHE A 2 21.99 34.88 4.49
N SER A 3 21.82 35.65 3.41
CA SER A 3 20.87 35.30 2.32
C SER A 3 21.27 34.00 1.58
N THR A 4 22.57 33.78 1.37
CA THR A 4 23.11 32.59 0.70
C THR A 4 22.88 31.31 1.52
N ILE A 5 22.97 31.39 2.85
CA ILE A 5 22.73 30.26 3.76
C ILE A 5 21.25 29.86 3.76
N LEU A 6 20.33 30.83 3.77
CA LEU A 6 18.90 30.57 3.67
C LEU A 6 18.51 29.89 2.35
N LEU A 7 19.09 30.36 1.23
CA LEU A 7 18.83 29.78 -0.09
C LEU A 7 19.36 28.34 -0.20
N CYS A 8 20.53 28.08 0.38
CA CYS A 8 21.11 26.74 0.39
C CYS A 8 20.28 25.78 1.26
N SER A 9 19.77 26.27 2.39
CA SER A 9 18.92 25.51 3.31
C SER A 9 17.56 25.18 2.70
N SER A 10 16.93 26.11 1.96
CA SER A 10 15.64 25.86 1.30
C SER A 10 15.77 24.89 0.12
N VAL A 11 16.86 24.97 -0.65
CA VAL A 11 17.17 23.99 -1.70
C VAL A 11 17.43 22.62 -1.09
N LEU A 12 18.19 22.53 0.01
CA LEU A 12 18.43 21.26 0.70
C LEU A 12 17.14 20.64 1.23
N ILE A 13 16.26 21.43 1.86
CA ILE A 13 14.94 20.97 2.32
C ILE A 13 14.08 20.50 1.15
N PHE A 14 14.09 21.22 0.01
CA PHE A 14 13.37 20.82 -1.19
C PHE A 14 13.92 19.50 -1.76
N LEU A 15 15.24 19.34 -1.86
CA LEU A 15 15.87 18.11 -2.32
C LEU A 15 15.58 16.92 -1.38
N LEU A 16 15.63 17.13 -0.07
CA LEU A 16 15.32 16.11 0.93
C LEU A 16 13.84 15.68 0.88
N LYS A 17 12.90 16.63 0.69
CA LYS A 17 11.48 16.30 0.49
C LYS A 17 11.25 15.44 -0.75
N ASN A 18 11.87 15.80 -1.87
CA ASN A 18 11.77 15.01 -3.10
C ASN A 18 12.44 13.63 -2.94
N LEU A 19 13.54 13.52 -2.19
CA LEU A 19 14.19 12.24 -1.91
C LEU A 19 13.31 11.30 -1.07
N ILE A 20 12.58 11.83 -0.08
CA ILE A 20 11.65 11.03 0.75
C ILE A 20 10.47 10.53 -0.10
N VAL A 21 9.98 11.32 -1.05
CA VAL A 21 8.88 10.91 -1.96
C VAL A 21 9.32 9.78 -2.92
N LEU A 22 10.61 9.64 -3.19
CA LEU A 22 11.17 8.57 -4.03
C LEU A 22 11.50 7.28 -3.26
N GLY A 23 11.28 7.25 -1.94
CA GLY A 23 11.36 6.01 -1.17
C GLY A 23 10.26 5.06 -1.62
N ASP A 24 10.59 4.13 -2.51
CA ASP A 24 9.66 3.10 -2.97
C ASP A 24 9.16 2.36 -1.73
N SER A 25 7.84 2.33 -1.53
CA SER A 25 7.22 1.59 -0.44
C SER A 25 7.28 0.11 -0.78
N HIS A 26 8.48 -0.46 -0.67
CA HIS A 26 8.71 -1.89 -0.63
C HIS A 26 7.95 -2.43 0.58
N GLY A 27 6.69 -2.79 0.34
CA GLY A 27 5.80 -3.37 1.33
C GLY A 27 6.28 -4.75 1.77
N PHE A 28 5.42 -5.46 2.50
CA PHE A 28 5.73 -6.81 2.92
C PHE A 28 5.48 -7.79 1.77
N GLY A 29 6.55 -8.35 1.20
CA GLY A 29 6.46 -9.26 0.06
C GLY A 29 6.42 -8.53 -1.30
N PRO A 30 5.86 -9.15 -2.35
CA PRO A 30 5.90 -8.59 -3.69
C PRO A 30 4.90 -7.43 -3.89
N GLY A 31 5.24 -6.55 -4.83
CA GLY A 31 4.37 -5.45 -5.27
C GLY A 31 4.44 -4.21 -4.38
N ARG A 32 3.97 -3.09 -4.93
CA ARG A 32 3.84 -1.83 -4.21
C ARG A 32 2.69 -1.93 -3.23
N GLN A 33 2.86 -1.35 -2.04
CA GLN A 33 1.86 -1.37 -0.98
C GLN A 33 1.82 -0.03 -0.25
N SER A 34 0.67 0.28 0.35
CA SER A 34 0.49 1.40 1.27
C SER A 34 -0.32 0.92 2.46
N TRP A 35 0.02 1.36 3.67
CA TRP A 35 -0.75 1.09 4.87
C TRP A 35 -0.69 2.29 5.79
N ASP A 36 -1.74 2.50 6.56
CA ASP A 36 -1.78 3.54 7.58
C ASP A 36 -2.95 3.31 8.56
N PHE A 37 -3.06 4.19 9.54
CA PHE A 37 -4.21 4.34 10.40
C PHE A 37 -5.00 5.58 10.00
N VAL A 38 -6.32 5.43 9.81
CA VAL A 38 -7.23 6.55 9.60
C VAL A 38 -8.08 6.76 10.85
N GLU A 39 -8.15 7.99 11.35
CA GLU A 39 -9.10 8.34 12.42
C GLU A 39 -10.52 8.30 11.86
N VAL A 40 -11.40 7.51 12.49
CA VAL A 40 -12.80 7.36 12.04
C VAL A 40 -13.80 7.98 13.00
N ARG A 41 -13.36 8.29 14.23
CA ARG A 41 -14.05 9.09 15.25
C ARG A 41 -13.02 9.47 16.32
N PRO A 42 -13.27 10.50 17.15
CA PRO A 42 -12.31 10.95 18.17
C PRO A 42 -11.71 9.81 18.98
N GLY A 43 -10.39 9.63 18.87
CA GLY A 43 -9.63 8.62 19.61
C GLY A 43 -9.77 7.18 19.08
N ALA A 44 -10.45 6.95 17.96
CA ALA A 44 -10.56 5.63 17.33
C ALA A 44 -10.01 5.65 15.91
N HIS A 45 -9.06 4.75 15.67
CA HIS A 45 -8.35 4.63 14.40
C HIS A 45 -8.58 3.26 13.79
N MET A 46 -8.76 3.22 12.47
CA MET A 46 -8.86 2.00 11.70
C MET A 46 -7.60 1.82 10.86
N PHE A 47 -6.99 0.64 10.96
CA PHE A 47 -5.88 0.26 10.11
C PHE A 47 -6.39 -0.16 8.72
N TYR A 48 -5.69 0.24 7.67
CA TYR A 48 -5.89 -0.29 6.31
C TYR A 48 -4.56 -0.75 5.70
N TRP A 49 -4.67 -1.69 4.76
CA TRP A 49 -3.55 -2.18 3.98
C TRP A 49 -3.97 -2.32 2.52
N LEU A 50 -3.43 -1.46 1.66
CA LEU A 50 -3.65 -1.43 0.23
C LEU A 50 -2.51 -2.14 -0.51
N TYR A 51 -2.89 -3.06 -1.39
CA TYR A 51 -2.00 -3.67 -2.38
C TYR A 51 -2.30 -3.07 -3.75
N TYR A 52 -1.26 -2.62 -4.45
CA TYR A 52 -1.41 -2.14 -5.82
C TYR A 52 -1.37 -3.32 -6.79
N THR A 53 -2.14 -3.22 -7.87
CA THR A 53 -2.18 -4.23 -8.93
C THR A 53 -0.79 -4.54 -9.48
N THR A 54 -0.52 -5.82 -9.77
CA THR A 54 0.73 -6.27 -10.42
C THR A 54 0.60 -6.36 -11.94
N ALA A 55 -0.52 -5.93 -12.53
CA ALA A 55 -0.68 -5.92 -13.98
C ALA A 55 0.32 -4.95 -14.62
N SER A 56 1.09 -5.44 -15.60
CA SER A 56 2.24 -4.74 -16.19
C SER A 56 1.87 -3.57 -17.11
N ASP A 57 0.61 -3.46 -17.53
CA ASP A 57 0.28 -2.73 -18.76
C ASP A 57 -0.60 -1.48 -18.55
N GLU A 58 -1.05 -1.16 -17.33
CA GLU A 58 -1.93 -0.01 -17.07
C GLU A 58 -1.53 0.73 -15.78
N ASP A 59 -1.80 2.04 -15.73
CA ASP A 59 -1.73 2.80 -14.48
C ASP A 59 -2.70 2.16 -13.46
N TYR A 60 -2.25 1.96 -12.22
CA TYR A 60 -3.10 1.38 -11.17
C TYR A 60 -4.37 2.20 -10.95
N SER A 61 -4.36 3.49 -11.32
CA SER A 61 -5.51 4.40 -11.26
C SER A 61 -6.64 4.02 -12.23
N GLU A 62 -6.36 3.25 -13.28
CA GLU A 62 -7.35 2.79 -14.28
C GLU A 62 -8.03 1.47 -13.90
N ARG A 63 -7.60 0.83 -12.81
CA ARG A 63 -8.17 -0.42 -12.30
C ARG A 63 -9.23 -0.16 -11.23
N PRO A 64 -10.24 -1.05 -11.07
CA PRO A 64 -11.21 -0.90 -10.00
C PRO A 64 -10.55 -1.03 -8.62
N LEU A 65 -10.97 -0.17 -7.68
CA LEU A 65 -10.60 -0.29 -6.26
C LEU A 65 -11.51 -1.31 -5.58
N ILE A 66 -10.92 -2.34 -4.99
CA ILE A 66 -11.63 -3.33 -4.19
C ILE A 66 -11.36 -3.07 -2.70
N ILE A 67 -12.43 -2.95 -1.91
CA ILE A 67 -12.35 -2.86 -0.45
C ILE A 67 -12.86 -4.18 0.13
N TRP A 68 -12.02 -4.84 0.93
CA TRP A 68 -12.36 -6.11 1.57
C TRP A 68 -12.49 -5.95 3.09
N LEU A 69 -13.62 -6.37 3.65
CA LEU A 69 -13.93 -6.28 5.07
C LEU A 69 -14.28 -7.67 5.61
N GLN A 70 -13.49 -8.16 6.56
CA GLN A 70 -13.80 -9.43 7.20
C GLN A 70 -14.98 -9.29 8.17
N GLY A 71 -15.80 -10.33 8.18
CA GLY A 71 -16.95 -10.46 9.09
C GLY A 71 -16.56 -10.92 10.50
N GLY A 72 -17.52 -11.54 11.18
CA GLY A 72 -17.41 -11.96 12.57
C GLY A 72 -18.65 -11.57 13.35
N PRO A 73 -18.53 -10.71 14.38
CA PRO A 73 -17.70 -9.50 14.44
C PRO A 73 -16.26 -9.68 14.98
N GLY A 74 -15.36 -8.75 14.63
CA GLY A 74 -13.98 -8.69 15.15
C GLY A 74 -12.93 -9.43 14.33
N GLY A 75 -13.30 -10.03 13.19
CA GLY A 75 -12.35 -10.65 12.27
C GLY A 75 -11.44 -9.60 11.63
N SER A 76 -10.14 -9.89 11.57
CA SER A 76 -9.17 -9.01 10.91
C SER A 76 -9.14 -9.25 9.41
N SER A 77 -9.44 -8.22 8.60
CA SER A 77 -9.21 -8.25 7.15
C SER A 77 -7.74 -8.47 6.78
N THR A 78 -6.82 -8.02 7.64
CA THR A 78 -5.39 -8.26 7.42
C THR A 78 -5.04 -9.72 7.66
N GLY A 79 -5.52 -10.31 8.75
CA GLY A 79 -5.22 -11.72 9.06
C GLY A 79 -5.87 -12.69 8.07
N TYR A 80 -7.20 -12.66 7.99
CA TYR A 80 -7.95 -13.60 7.15
C TYR A 80 -7.92 -13.20 5.69
N GLY A 81 -8.36 -11.99 5.36
CA GLY A 81 -8.42 -11.51 3.98
C GLY A 81 -7.07 -11.60 3.26
N ASN A 82 -6.02 -11.00 3.82
CA ASN A 82 -4.73 -10.99 3.13
C ASN A 82 -4.02 -12.36 3.16
N PHE A 83 -3.91 -13.01 4.32
CA PHE A 83 -3.06 -14.21 4.45
C PHE A 83 -3.80 -15.54 4.31
N ALA A 84 -5.10 -15.59 4.59
CA ALA A 84 -5.89 -16.83 4.47
C ALA A 84 -6.63 -16.92 3.13
N GLU A 85 -7.13 -15.80 2.59
CA GLU A 85 -8.11 -15.81 1.49
C GLU A 85 -7.57 -15.26 0.16
N ILE A 86 -7.41 -13.94 0.03
CA ILE A 86 -7.32 -13.26 -1.27
C ILE A 86 -6.01 -12.47 -1.51
N GLY A 87 -5.19 -12.26 -0.48
CA GLY A 87 -3.96 -11.48 -0.61
C GLY A 87 -2.80 -12.22 -1.30
N PRO A 88 -1.66 -11.53 -1.51
CA PRO A 88 -0.56 -12.02 -2.33
C PRO A 88 0.23 -13.17 -1.71
N LEU A 89 0.14 -13.37 -0.39
CA LEU A 89 0.87 -14.39 0.34
C LEU A 89 -0.09 -15.26 1.14
N HIS A 90 0.29 -16.52 1.32
CA HIS A 90 -0.30 -17.40 2.32
C HIS A 90 0.24 -17.07 3.73
N VAL A 91 -0.34 -17.65 4.77
CA VAL A 91 0.12 -17.50 6.16
C VAL A 91 1.56 -18.01 6.38
N ASP A 92 2.01 -18.96 5.55
CA ASP A 92 3.38 -19.48 5.53
C ASP A 92 4.34 -18.66 4.64
N LEU A 93 3.89 -17.48 4.21
CA LEU A 93 4.62 -16.52 3.39
C LEU A 93 4.95 -16.98 1.97
N ARG A 94 4.35 -18.08 1.51
CA ARG A 94 4.46 -18.49 0.11
C ARG A 94 3.56 -17.62 -0.77
N PRO A 95 3.99 -17.28 -2.00
CA PRO A 95 3.14 -16.56 -2.96
C PRO A 95 1.83 -17.31 -3.26
N ARG A 96 0.72 -16.57 -3.36
CA ARG A 96 -0.59 -17.10 -3.74
C ARG A 96 -0.82 -16.87 -5.25
N PRO A 97 -0.90 -17.93 -6.07
CA PRO A 97 -1.07 -17.78 -7.52
C PRO A 97 -2.39 -17.11 -7.95
N HIS A 98 -3.45 -17.31 -7.15
CA HIS A 98 -4.80 -16.79 -7.38
C HIS A 98 -5.13 -15.59 -6.47
N SER A 99 -4.11 -14.82 -6.09
CA SER A 99 -4.30 -13.53 -5.40
C SER A 99 -5.14 -12.58 -6.26
N TRP A 100 -6.03 -11.83 -5.61
CA TRP A 100 -6.84 -10.82 -6.30
C TRP A 100 -6.03 -9.60 -6.73
N VAL A 101 -4.81 -9.44 -6.20
CA VAL A 101 -3.86 -8.40 -6.63
C VAL A 101 -3.30 -8.72 -8.02
N ASN A 102 -3.28 -10.00 -8.40
CA ASN A 102 -2.79 -10.43 -9.69
C ASN A 102 -3.91 -10.43 -10.74
N ASN A 103 -3.79 -9.56 -11.74
CA ASN A 103 -4.70 -9.51 -12.89
C ASN A 103 -4.05 -9.96 -14.21
N THR A 104 -2.98 -10.77 -14.17
CA THR A 104 -2.39 -11.31 -15.41
C THR A 104 -3.31 -12.30 -16.14
N ILE A 105 -4.42 -12.73 -15.52
CA ILE A 105 -5.42 -13.60 -16.16
C ILE A 105 -6.63 -12.75 -16.55
N ARG A 106 -6.63 -12.23 -17.79
CA ARG A 106 -7.79 -11.60 -18.44
C ARG A 106 -8.92 -12.61 -18.74
N ARG A 107 -9.41 -13.34 -17.74
CA ARG A 107 -10.60 -14.21 -17.89
C ARG A 107 -11.38 -14.24 -16.58
N TRP A 108 -12.36 -13.35 -16.51
CA TRP A 108 -13.66 -13.70 -15.96
C TRP A 108 -14.58 -13.93 -17.16
#